data_AF-A0A7X9CZZ7-F1
#
_entry.id   AF-A0A7X9CZZ7-F1
#
_cell.length_a   1.000
_cell.length_b   1.000
_cell.length_c   1.000
_cell.angle_alpha   90.00
_cell.angle_beta   90.00
_cell.angle_gamma   90.00
#
_symmetry.space_group_name_H-M   'P 1'
#
loop_
_entity.id
_entity.type
_entity.pdbx_description
1 polymer ?
#
loop_
_entity_poly.entity_id
_entity_poly.type
_entity_poly.pdbx_seq_one_letter_code
_entity_poly.pdbx_strand_id
1 'polypeptide(L)'
;MKTVDPKWLERVKKDFANSPLLPSPPDSRDFTLSSVVKAEKPTPRIAKLPQSPIKIDQGNLPKCAGSAIAGIYNAYYNAIGELPKGGFSDDYAYQRAKQLDGIPDLDGTYLRIVLMIALHEGICSKAVWDKYKRLCPETIADAKKYKIKAYAKLTGLSEIKQAIADGKYLLLGSQVTTDWTKPPTKEDGYIGFPPQGHFVGGHATYAYGYDDLLRNVRLGYILGENSWGPGWGDDGTYQMPQDFVGYTIDLGMAMLMEVWAVEFPMDVPVVTEREVEMTVGEQEVYLNGEKITIDQSPVVDKNTWRTMVPIRAIGEMFGFDVKYDEKTKKITIKG
;
A
#
# COMPACT_ATOMS: atom_id res chain seq x y z
N MET A 1 -7.86 9.77 26.84
CA MET A 1 -6.60 10.02 26.10
C MET A 1 -5.78 11.00 26.94
N LYS A 2 -4.47 10.80 27.09
CA LYS A 2 -3.62 11.80 27.78
C LYS A 2 -3.60 13.07 26.93
N THR A 3 -3.57 14.24 27.56
CA THR A 3 -3.28 15.52 26.90
C THR A 3 -2.01 15.38 26.08
N VAL A 4 -2.05 15.82 24.82
CA VAL A 4 -0.88 15.87 23.92
C VAL A 4 0.25 16.62 24.63
N ASP A 5 1.48 16.12 24.52
CA ASP A 5 2.66 16.78 25.11
C ASP A 5 2.78 18.23 24.56
N PRO A 6 2.75 19.26 25.41
CA PRO A 6 2.86 20.66 24.97
C PRO A 6 4.11 20.94 24.13
N LYS A 7 5.25 20.32 24.44
CA LYS A 7 6.50 20.53 23.68
C LYS A 7 6.41 19.97 22.27
N TRP A 8 5.76 18.82 22.14
CA TRP A 8 5.49 18.23 20.83
C TRP A 8 4.52 19.12 20.03
N LEU A 9 3.48 19.63 20.68
CA LEU A 9 2.48 20.49 20.03
C LEU A 9 3.08 21.80 19.54
N GLU A 10 3.97 22.43 20.31
CA GLU A 10 4.70 23.63 19.88
C GLU A 10 5.55 23.36 18.64
N ARG A 11 6.28 22.24 18.61
CA ARG A 11 7.07 21.85 17.43
C ARG A 11 6.19 21.66 16.20
N VAL A 12 5.09 20.91 16.33
CA VAL A 12 4.21 20.63 15.19
C VAL A 12 3.53 21.91 14.68
N LYS A 13 3.10 22.80 15.57
CA LYS A 13 2.56 24.11 15.17
C LYS A 13 3.57 24.97 14.41
N LYS A 14 4.87 24.83 14.71
CA LYS A 14 5.95 25.54 14.02
C LYS A 14 6.29 24.91 12.67
N ASP A 15 6.49 23.60 12.65
CA ASP A 15 7.05 22.88 11.50
C ASP A 15 5.97 22.44 10.48
N PHE A 16 4.69 22.36 10.91
CA PHE A 16 3.56 21.81 10.13
C PHE A 16 2.30 22.68 10.17
N ALA A 17 2.42 23.99 10.40
CA ALA A 17 1.29 24.91 10.66
C ALA A 17 0.10 24.83 9.68
N ASN A 18 0.34 24.41 8.43
CA ASN A 18 -0.65 24.32 7.35
C ASN A 18 -0.69 22.93 6.67
N SER A 19 -0.21 21.90 7.38
CA SER A 19 -0.10 20.56 6.82
C SER A 19 -1.38 19.75 7.04
N PRO A 20 -1.96 19.10 6.01
CA PRO A 20 -3.15 18.28 6.16
C PRO A 20 -2.87 16.94 6.89
N LEU A 21 -1.59 16.57 7.03
CA LEU A 21 -1.14 15.48 7.90
C LEU A 21 -0.05 15.97 8.85
N LEU A 22 -0.21 15.67 10.13
CA LEU A 22 0.79 15.89 11.16
C LEU A 22 1.37 14.53 11.56
N PRO A 23 2.66 14.46 11.97
CA PRO A 23 3.20 13.22 12.54
C PRO A 23 2.37 12.80 13.77
N SER A 24 2.30 11.52 14.10
CA SER A 24 1.66 11.10 15.36
C SER A 24 2.52 11.49 16.59
N PRO A 25 1.93 11.93 17.72
CA PRO A 25 2.67 12.17 18.96
C PRO A 25 3.46 10.93 19.41
N PRO A 26 4.67 11.06 19.98
CA PRO A 26 5.39 9.91 20.55
C PRO A 26 4.56 9.20 21.62
N ASP A 27 4.47 7.88 21.56
CA ASP A 27 3.84 7.05 22.59
C ASP A 27 4.62 5.76 22.76
N SER A 28 5.03 5.45 23.99
CA SER A 28 5.82 4.26 24.30
C SER A 28 5.02 2.96 24.18
N ARG A 29 3.69 3.04 24.00
CA ARG A 29 2.79 1.89 23.83
C ARG A 29 2.61 1.50 22.36
N ASP A 30 3.17 2.26 21.43
CA ASP A 30 3.16 1.89 20.03
C ASP A 30 3.92 0.58 19.85
N PHE A 31 3.22 -0.49 19.49
CA PHE A 31 3.86 -1.76 19.16
C PHE A 31 4.56 -1.65 17.82
N THR A 32 5.85 -2.00 17.78
CA THR A 32 6.58 -2.19 16.51
C THR A 32 6.43 -3.65 16.08
N LEU A 33 6.42 -3.91 14.77
CA LEU A 33 6.32 -5.28 14.27
C LEU A 33 7.47 -6.16 14.80
N SER A 34 8.70 -5.65 14.79
CA SER A 34 9.89 -6.25 15.41
C SER A 34 9.77 -6.59 16.89
N SER A 35 8.92 -5.89 17.66
CA SER A 35 8.70 -6.22 19.07
C SER A 35 7.85 -7.49 19.27
N VAL A 36 7.16 -7.93 18.22
CA VAL A 36 6.19 -9.04 18.26
C VAL A 36 6.66 -10.23 17.40
N VAL A 37 7.37 -9.98 16.30
CA VAL A 37 7.87 -11.01 15.37
C VAL A 37 9.30 -11.41 15.73
N LYS A 38 9.51 -12.69 16.03
CA LYS A 38 10.80 -13.22 16.52
C LYS A 38 11.88 -13.39 15.44
N ALA A 39 11.52 -13.41 14.16
CA ALA A 39 12.46 -13.47 13.02
C ALA A 39 11.79 -12.99 11.73
N GLU A 40 12.51 -12.21 10.92
CA GLU A 40 12.09 -11.82 9.56
C GLU A 40 12.07 -13.07 8.67
N LYS A 41 10.99 -13.26 7.88
CA LYS A 41 10.91 -14.36 6.91
C LYS A 41 11.43 -13.86 5.56
N PRO A 42 11.98 -14.73 4.70
CA PRO A 42 12.20 -14.38 3.31
C PRO A 42 10.88 -13.93 2.68
N THR A 43 10.87 -12.72 2.11
CA THR A 43 9.71 -12.18 1.41
C THR A 43 9.86 -12.42 -0.10
N PRO A 44 8.77 -12.61 -0.84
CA PRO A 44 8.81 -12.58 -2.31
C PRO A 44 9.36 -11.24 -2.82
N ARG A 45 9.79 -11.18 -4.08
CA ARG A 45 10.25 -9.95 -4.75
C ARG A 45 9.09 -9.04 -5.16
N ILE A 46 7.90 -9.60 -5.31
CA ILE A 46 6.67 -8.89 -5.64
C ILE A 46 5.59 -9.38 -4.67
N ALA A 47 4.85 -8.44 -4.09
CA ALA A 47 3.61 -8.76 -3.38
C ALA A 47 2.61 -7.64 -3.62
N LYS A 48 1.40 -7.99 -4.06
CA LYS A 48 0.31 -7.03 -4.35
C LYS A 48 -1.00 -7.54 -3.76
N LEU A 49 -1.63 -6.70 -2.94
CA LEU A 49 -2.97 -6.89 -2.40
C LEU A 49 -4.01 -6.35 -3.39
N PRO A 50 -5.27 -6.81 -3.32
CA PRO A 50 -6.35 -6.26 -4.13
C PRO A 50 -6.51 -4.76 -3.88
N GLN A 51 -6.75 -4.00 -4.93
CA GLN A 51 -6.93 -2.55 -4.83
C GLN A 51 -8.39 -2.19 -4.55
N SER A 52 -8.60 -0.94 -4.12
CA SER A 52 -9.93 -0.35 -4.05
C SER A 52 -10.48 -0.13 -5.46
N PRO A 53 -11.74 -0.52 -5.75
CA PRO A 53 -12.42 -0.12 -6.98
C PRO A 53 -12.90 1.33 -6.93
N ILE A 54 -12.76 2.01 -5.80
CA ILE A 54 -13.19 3.39 -5.55
C ILE A 54 -11.95 4.26 -5.35
N LYS A 55 -11.68 5.15 -6.32
CA LYS A 55 -10.63 6.16 -6.22
C LYS A 55 -11.17 7.39 -5.48
N ILE A 56 -10.77 7.56 -4.23
CA ILE A 56 -11.23 8.66 -3.40
C ILE A 56 -10.66 9.97 -3.92
N ASP A 57 -11.49 11.01 -3.98
CA ASP A 57 -11.07 12.39 -4.19
C ASP A 57 -11.44 13.21 -2.96
N GLN A 58 -10.42 13.61 -2.19
CA GLN A 58 -10.60 14.42 -0.99
C GLN A 58 -10.86 15.90 -1.30
N GLY A 59 -10.65 16.34 -2.55
CA GLY A 59 -10.63 17.74 -2.96
C GLY A 59 -9.61 18.56 -2.17
N ASN A 60 -9.98 19.78 -1.81
CA ASN A 60 -9.12 20.70 -1.03
C ASN A 60 -9.29 20.54 0.49
N LEU A 61 -9.94 19.47 0.96
CA LEU A 61 -10.17 19.26 2.39
C LEU A 61 -8.95 18.59 3.03
N PRO A 62 -8.56 18.97 4.26
CA PRO A 62 -7.39 18.42 4.96
C PRO A 62 -7.70 17.06 5.61
N LYS A 63 -8.30 16.14 4.86
CA LYS A 63 -8.82 14.86 5.37
C LYS A 63 -8.04 13.63 4.89
N CYS A 64 -6.83 13.80 4.37
CA CYS A 64 -6.05 12.71 3.78
C CYS A 64 -5.89 11.50 4.72
N ALA A 65 -5.70 11.69 6.03
CA ALA A 65 -5.63 10.56 6.97
C ALA A 65 -6.94 9.74 6.99
N GLY A 66 -8.10 10.42 6.93
CA GLY A 66 -9.42 9.81 6.79
C GLY A 66 -9.63 9.14 5.44
N SER A 67 -9.17 9.78 4.35
CA SER A 67 -9.26 9.24 2.99
C SER A 67 -8.39 8.00 2.81
N ALA A 68 -7.18 7.99 3.35
CA ALA A 68 -6.27 6.86 3.26
C ALA A 68 -6.79 5.64 4.03
N ILE A 69 -7.30 5.81 5.26
CA ILE A 69 -7.90 4.68 5.99
C ILE A 69 -9.20 4.18 5.32
N ALA A 70 -10.03 5.08 4.78
CA ALA A 70 -11.22 4.69 4.02
C ALA A 70 -10.84 3.93 2.73
N GLY A 71 -9.75 4.31 2.07
CA GLY A 71 -9.17 3.61 0.92
C GLY A 71 -8.73 2.19 1.26
N ILE A 72 -8.03 2.00 2.38
CA ILE A 72 -7.67 0.67 2.91
C ILE A 72 -8.92 -0.18 3.16
N TYR A 73 -9.94 0.40 3.80
CA TYR A 73 -11.21 -0.28 4.03
C TYR A 73 -11.89 -0.66 2.70
N ASN A 74 -11.93 0.23 1.71
CA ASN A 74 -12.50 -0.08 0.40
C ASN A 74 -11.76 -1.24 -0.28
N ALA A 75 -10.43 -1.24 -0.25
CA ALA A 75 -9.60 -2.29 -0.82
C ALA A 75 -9.83 -3.64 -0.11
N TYR A 76 -9.81 -3.66 1.22
CA TYR A 76 -10.04 -4.86 2.02
C TYR A 76 -11.44 -5.44 1.80
N TYR A 77 -12.50 -4.63 1.96
CA TYR A 77 -13.87 -5.13 1.81
C TYR A 77 -14.19 -5.51 0.36
N ASN A 78 -13.51 -4.91 -0.64
CA ASN A 78 -13.55 -5.38 -2.02
C ASN A 78 -12.92 -6.78 -2.16
N ALA A 79 -11.74 -6.99 -1.57
CA ALA A 79 -11.01 -8.27 -1.62
C ALA A 79 -11.83 -9.47 -1.11
N ILE A 80 -12.66 -9.24 -0.10
CA ILE A 80 -13.50 -10.27 0.52
C ILE A 80 -14.94 -10.31 -0.03
N GLY A 81 -15.28 -9.45 -1.00
CA GLY A 81 -16.61 -9.41 -1.61
C GLY A 81 -17.72 -8.79 -0.75
N GLU A 82 -17.37 -8.00 0.25
CA GLU A 82 -18.30 -7.38 1.22
C GLU A 82 -18.31 -5.85 1.19
N LEU A 83 -17.77 -5.22 0.13
CA LEU A 83 -17.72 -3.76 0.00
C LEU A 83 -19.12 -3.13 0.07
N PRO A 84 -19.42 -2.27 1.07
CA PRO A 84 -20.69 -1.56 1.11
C PRO A 84 -20.86 -0.67 -0.11
N LYS A 85 -22.11 -0.41 -0.51
CA LYS A 85 -22.41 0.50 -1.64
C LYS A 85 -21.75 1.87 -1.41
N GLY A 86 -20.88 2.27 -2.34
CA GLY A 86 -20.15 3.53 -2.26
C GLY A 86 -18.94 3.51 -1.32
N GLY A 87 -18.61 2.38 -0.70
CA GLY A 87 -17.43 2.22 0.15
C GLY A 87 -17.59 2.81 1.55
N PHE A 88 -16.50 3.33 2.09
CA PHE A 88 -16.38 3.88 3.45
C PHE A 88 -16.23 5.41 3.45
N SER A 89 -16.71 6.06 4.51
CA SER A 89 -16.73 7.51 4.62
C SER A 89 -15.43 8.06 5.21
N ASP A 90 -14.69 8.80 4.39
CA ASP A 90 -13.50 9.54 4.81
C ASP A 90 -13.85 10.77 5.67
N ASP A 91 -15.00 11.40 5.42
CA ASP A 91 -15.54 12.47 6.27
C ASP A 91 -15.86 11.97 7.68
N TYR A 92 -16.42 10.76 7.84
CA TYR A 92 -16.65 10.17 9.15
C TYR A 92 -15.33 10.01 9.91
N ALA A 93 -14.33 9.40 9.25
CA ALA A 93 -13.02 9.16 9.85
C ALA A 93 -12.36 10.46 10.28
N TYR A 94 -12.39 11.49 9.41
CA TYR A 94 -11.80 12.80 9.69
C TYR A 94 -12.54 13.56 10.80
N GLN A 95 -13.87 13.67 10.73
CA GLN A 95 -14.64 14.36 11.78
C GLN A 95 -14.48 13.67 13.14
N ARG A 96 -14.43 12.33 13.16
CA ARG A 96 -14.23 11.59 14.40
C ARG A 96 -12.81 11.80 14.94
N ALA A 97 -11.80 11.89 14.07
CA ALA A 97 -10.45 12.25 14.45
C ALA A 97 -10.40 13.63 15.10
N LYS A 98 -11.02 14.66 14.52
CA LYS A 98 -11.06 16.02 15.08
C LYS A 98 -11.71 16.12 16.47
N GLN A 99 -12.65 15.22 16.80
CA GLN A 99 -13.23 15.16 18.15
C GLN A 99 -12.26 14.59 19.21
N LEU A 100 -11.24 13.85 18.79
CA LEU A 100 -10.39 13.05 19.68
C LEU A 100 -8.93 13.48 19.66
N ASP A 101 -8.48 14.20 18.62
CA ASP A 101 -7.07 14.41 18.35
C ASP A 101 -6.38 15.43 19.27
N GLY A 102 -7.17 16.21 20.02
CA GLY A 102 -6.66 17.24 20.94
C GLY A 102 -6.10 18.48 20.25
N ILE A 103 -6.33 18.62 18.94
CA ILE A 103 -5.89 19.75 18.11
C ILE A 103 -7.05 20.26 17.22
N PRO A 104 -8.23 20.55 17.78
CA PRO A 104 -9.44 20.81 17.00
C PRO A 104 -9.33 22.01 16.05
N ASP A 105 -8.47 22.98 16.37
CA ASP A 105 -8.29 24.22 15.62
C ASP A 105 -7.22 24.13 14.52
N LEU A 106 -6.48 23.01 14.45
CA LEU A 106 -5.52 22.76 13.37
C LEU A 106 -6.18 21.95 12.26
N ASP A 107 -5.89 22.32 11.02
CA ASP A 107 -6.20 21.49 9.86
C ASP A 107 -5.48 20.14 9.96
N GLY A 108 -6.13 19.12 9.40
CA GLY A 108 -5.56 17.79 9.39
C GLY A 108 -5.66 17.07 10.73
N THR A 109 -4.98 15.95 10.79
CA THR A 109 -4.86 15.10 11.98
C THR A 109 -3.62 14.22 11.86
N TYR A 110 -3.49 13.16 12.64
CA TYR A 110 -2.38 12.20 12.59
C TYR A 110 -2.86 10.77 12.32
N LEU A 111 -2.00 9.89 11.77
CA LEU A 111 -2.43 8.55 11.37
C LEU A 111 -2.87 7.69 12.55
N ARG A 112 -2.24 7.85 13.72
CA ARG A 112 -2.56 7.01 14.87
C ARG A 112 -3.99 7.20 15.36
N ILE A 113 -4.57 8.40 15.28
CA ILE A 113 -5.94 8.59 15.77
C ILE A 113 -6.94 7.86 14.88
N VAL A 114 -6.74 7.87 13.55
CA VAL A 114 -7.63 7.14 12.64
C VAL A 114 -7.49 5.62 12.81
N LEU A 115 -6.29 5.12 13.12
CA LEU A 115 -6.07 3.71 13.49
C LEU A 115 -6.73 3.33 14.81
N MET A 116 -6.66 4.20 15.83
CA MET A 116 -7.35 3.99 17.10
C MET A 116 -8.87 3.96 16.94
N ILE A 117 -9.42 4.86 16.11
CA ILE A 117 -10.84 4.86 15.75
C ILE A 117 -11.18 3.54 15.05
N ALA A 118 -10.43 3.15 14.01
CA ALA A 118 -10.65 1.90 13.29
C ALA A 118 -10.62 0.67 14.21
N LEU A 119 -9.71 0.63 15.21
CA LEU A 119 -9.56 -0.49 16.14
C LEU A 119 -10.71 -0.56 17.16
N HIS A 120 -11.03 0.56 17.81
CA HIS A 120 -11.97 0.55 18.95
C HIS A 120 -13.42 0.81 18.54
N GLU A 121 -13.64 1.58 17.48
CA GLU A 121 -14.96 2.06 17.05
C GLU A 121 -15.35 1.57 15.66
N GLY A 122 -14.39 1.45 14.74
CA GLY A 122 -14.60 1.15 13.32
C GLY A 122 -14.89 2.39 12.47
N ILE A 123 -15.13 2.19 11.16
CA ILE A 123 -15.37 3.27 10.19
C ILE A 123 -16.75 3.11 9.55
N CYS A 124 -17.51 4.21 9.48
CA CYS A 124 -18.86 4.22 8.92
C CYS A 124 -18.84 3.99 7.40
N SER A 125 -19.80 3.21 6.89
CA SER A 125 -20.02 3.10 5.45
C SER A 125 -20.46 4.44 4.86
N LYS A 126 -20.08 4.69 3.60
CA LYS A 126 -20.45 5.91 2.88
C LYS A 126 -21.95 6.02 2.66
N ALA A 127 -22.64 4.92 2.40
CA ALA A 127 -24.10 4.91 2.27
C ALA A 127 -24.83 5.42 3.52
N VAL A 128 -24.40 5.00 4.72
CA VAL A 128 -24.98 5.50 5.97
C VAL A 128 -24.55 6.93 6.24
N TRP A 129 -23.28 7.26 6.00
CA TRP A 129 -22.81 8.63 6.14
C TRP A 129 -23.58 9.61 5.26
N ASP A 130 -23.77 9.34 3.97
CA ASP A 130 -24.40 10.26 3.03
C ASP A 130 -25.87 10.55 3.38
N LYS A 131 -26.53 9.66 4.14
CA LYS A 131 -27.88 9.86 4.68
C LYS A 131 -27.91 10.88 5.82
N TYR A 132 -26.92 10.87 6.72
CA TYR A 132 -26.94 11.68 7.95
C TYR A 132 -26.00 12.88 7.91
N LYS A 133 -24.87 12.76 7.21
CA LYS A 133 -23.80 13.76 7.00
C LYS A 133 -23.26 14.38 8.29
N ARG A 134 -23.31 13.62 9.38
CA ARG A 134 -22.82 14.02 10.70
C ARG A 134 -22.55 12.80 11.57
N LEU A 135 -21.77 13.01 12.62
CA LEU A 135 -21.63 12.05 13.71
C LEU A 135 -22.94 11.99 14.51
N CYS A 136 -23.56 10.82 14.54
CA CYS A 136 -24.81 10.55 15.26
C CYS A 136 -24.88 9.07 15.66
N PRO A 137 -25.85 8.66 16.52
CA PRO A 137 -25.96 7.27 16.95
C PRO A 137 -25.97 6.25 15.80
N GLU A 138 -26.58 6.60 14.67
CA GLU A 138 -26.70 5.72 13.50
C GLU A 138 -25.37 5.54 12.76
N THR A 139 -24.60 6.62 12.52
CA THR A 139 -23.28 6.52 11.89
C THR A 139 -22.28 5.80 12.79
N ILE A 140 -22.37 6.02 14.11
CA ILE A 140 -21.57 5.30 15.12
C ILE A 140 -21.95 3.82 15.18
N ALA A 141 -23.24 3.49 15.13
CA ALA A 141 -23.71 2.11 15.15
C ALA A 141 -23.29 1.35 13.89
N ASP A 142 -23.28 2.01 12.72
CA ASP A 142 -22.77 1.42 11.49
C ASP A 142 -21.26 1.18 11.53
N ALA A 143 -20.49 2.17 12.00
CA ALA A 143 -19.04 2.06 12.14
C ALA A 143 -18.59 0.85 12.98
N LYS A 144 -19.33 0.54 14.06
CA LYS A 144 -19.05 -0.59 14.97
C LYS A 144 -18.99 -1.96 14.29
N LYS A 145 -19.58 -2.12 13.11
CA LYS A 145 -19.55 -3.35 12.33
C LYS A 145 -18.18 -3.60 11.69
N TYR A 146 -17.41 -2.53 11.44
CA TYR A 146 -16.24 -2.57 10.58
C TYR A 146 -14.99 -2.16 11.36
N LYS A 147 -14.53 -3.03 12.26
CA LYS A 147 -13.32 -2.81 13.05
C LYS A 147 -12.13 -3.56 12.49
N ILE A 148 -10.95 -2.94 12.59
CA ILE A 148 -9.69 -3.67 12.44
C ILE A 148 -9.41 -4.47 13.70
N LYS A 149 -8.59 -5.52 13.58
CA LYS A 149 -8.17 -6.39 14.69
C LYS A 149 -6.94 -5.82 15.40
N ALA A 150 -6.00 -5.26 14.65
CA ALA A 150 -4.78 -4.68 15.18
C ALA A 150 -4.13 -3.69 14.20
N TYR A 151 -3.16 -2.93 14.69
CA TYR A 151 -2.22 -2.17 13.87
C TYR A 151 -0.84 -2.18 14.52
N ALA A 152 0.22 -2.07 13.71
CA ALA A 152 1.60 -2.04 14.19
C ALA A 152 2.43 -1.03 13.41
N LYS A 153 3.34 -0.33 14.11
CA LYS A 153 4.26 0.61 13.46
C LYS A 153 5.39 -0.15 12.77
N LEU A 154 5.71 0.24 11.54
CA LEU A 154 6.83 -0.30 10.78
C LEU A 154 7.97 0.72 10.75
N THR A 155 9.20 0.22 10.83
CA THR A 155 10.42 1.00 11.07
C THR A 155 11.45 0.86 9.95
N GLY A 156 11.26 -0.08 9.03
CA GLY A 156 12.19 -0.32 7.92
C GLY A 156 11.57 -1.07 6.75
N LEU A 157 12.32 -1.17 5.65
CA LEU A 157 11.85 -1.74 4.39
C LEU A 157 11.54 -3.24 4.52
N SER A 158 12.31 -3.99 5.32
CA SER A 158 12.05 -5.41 5.56
C SER A 158 10.67 -5.64 6.22
N GLU A 159 10.36 -4.87 7.27
CA GLU A 159 9.05 -4.93 7.94
C GLU A 159 7.89 -4.52 7.00
N ILE A 160 8.11 -3.50 6.14
CA ILE A 160 7.15 -3.07 5.12
C ILE A 160 6.82 -4.22 4.16
N LYS A 161 7.85 -4.88 3.62
CA LYS A 161 7.68 -6.00 2.69
C LYS A 161 7.04 -7.19 3.36
N GLN A 162 7.46 -7.53 4.58
CA GLN A 162 6.89 -8.62 5.36
C GLN A 162 5.40 -8.38 5.63
N ALA A 163 5.02 -7.17 6.06
CA ALA A 163 3.63 -6.84 6.34
C ALA A 163 2.73 -6.99 5.08
N ILE A 164 3.19 -6.51 3.93
CA ILE A 164 2.44 -6.67 2.67
C ILE A 164 2.35 -8.14 2.25
N ALA A 165 3.46 -8.89 2.36
CA ALA A 165 3.49 -10.33 2.06
C ALA A 165 2.57 -11.14 3.00
N ASP A 166 2.38 -10.69 4.24
CA ASP A 166 1.44 -11.25 5.22
C ASP A 166 0.00 -10.71 5.07
N GLY A 167 -0.34 -10.07 3.93
CA GLY A 167 -1.72 -9.67 3.65
C GLY A 167 -2.14 -8.32 4.26
N LYS A 168 -1.20 -7.48 4.73
CA LYS A 168 -1.53 -6.23 5.43
C LYS A 168 -1.37 -5.01 4.52
N TYR A 169 -2.45 -4.25 4.37
CA TYR A 169 -2.38 -2.89 3.80
C TYR A 169 -1.62 -1.98 4.75
N LEU A 170 -0.91 -1.00 4.18
CA LEU A 170 -0.12 -0.06 4.96
C LEU A 170 -0.72 1.34 4.90
N LEU A 171 -0.94 1.96 6.05
CA LEU A 171 -1.27 3.37 6.15
C LEU A 171 0.03 4.18 6.22
N LEU A 172 0.23 5.09 5.27
CA LEU A 172 1.47 5.83 5.09
C LEU A 172 1.29 7.31 5.38
N GLY A 173 2.29 7.89 6.03
CA GLY A 173 2.41 9.33 6.22
C GLY A 173 3.71 9.79 5.63
N SER A 174 3.65 10.62 4.59
CA SER A 174 4.81 11.09 3.85
C SER A 174 4.88 12.60 3.77
N GLN A 175 6.08 13.14 3.72
CA GLN A 175 6.32 14.50 3.23
C GLN A 175 6.12 14.53 1.71
N VAL A 176 5.42 15.55 1.23
CA VAL A 176 5.14 15.77 -0.18
C VAL A 176 5.83 17.04 -0.65
N THR A 177 6.43 16.98 -1.83
CA THR A 177 6.96 18.15 -2.54
C THR A 177 6.09 18.50 -3.74
N THR A 178 6.36 19.64 -4.37
CA THR A 178 5.65 20.06 -5.60
C THR A 178 5.79 19.08 -6.77
N ASP A 179 6.66 18.08 -6.68
CA ASP A 179 6.79 17.04 -7.70
C ASP A 179 5.52 16.20 -7.85
N TRP A 180 4.79 16.01 -6.77
CA TRP A 180 3.56 15.23 -6.80
C TRP A 180 2.46 15.90 -7.62
N THR A 181 2.53 17.22 -7.82
CA THR A 181 1.49 18.00 -8.50
C THR A 181 1.87 18.40 -9.92
N LYS A 182 3.05 17.98 -10.41
CA LYS A 182 3.59 18.31 -11.73
C LYS A 182 3.88 17.04 -12.55
N PRO A 183 3.88 17.13 -13.89
CA PRO A 183 4.41 16.06 -14.73
C PRO A 183 5.90 15.80 -14.42
N PRO A 184 6.38 14.54 -14.54
CA PRO A 184 5.60 13.38 -14.98
C PRO A 184 4.73 12.77 -13.87
N THR A 185 5.06 12.95 -12.58
CA THR A 185 4.37 12.29 -11.45
C THR A 185 2.85 12.44 -11.47
N LYS A 186 2.35 13.63 -11.77
CA LYS A 186 0.89 13.88 -11.85
C LYS A 186 0.20 13.07 -12.95
N GLU A 187 0.92 12.71 -14.00
CA GLU A 187 0.41 12.02 -15.18
C GLU A 187 0.61 10.51 -15.12
N ASP A 188 1.70 10.04 -14.51
CA ASP A 188 2.09 8.62 -14.55
C ASP A 188 2.22 7.95 -13.17
N GLY A 189 2.11 8.71 -12.08
CA GLY A 189 2.19 8.19 -10.72
C GLY A 189 3.60 7.83 -10.26
N TYR A 190 4.64 8.00 -11.07
CA TYR A 190 6.00 7.72 -10.63
C TYR A 190 6.55 8.86 -9.78
N ILE A 191 6.71 8.60 -8.48
CA ILE A 191 7.31 9.59 -7.57
C ILE A 191 8.81 9.70 -7.87
N GLY A 192 9.25 10.88 -8.30
CA GLY A 192 10.65 11.17 -8.60
C GLY A 192 11.58 10.99 -7.40
N PHE A 193 12.83 10.57 -7.66
CA PHE A 193 13.88 10.44 -6.66
C PHE A 193 15.23 10.95 -7.20
N PRO A 194 15.99 11.77 -6.42
CA PRO A 194 15.61 12.35 -5.14
C PRO A 194 14.44 13.34 -5.31
N PRO A 195 13.65 13.61 -4.24
CA PRO A 195 12.51 14.51 -4.34
C PRO A 195 12.98 15.90 -4.79
N GLN A 196 12.33 16.45 -5.81
CA GLN A 196 12.57 17.79 -6.35
C GLN A 196 11.49 18.78 -5.89
N GLY A 197 11.71 20.05 -6.25
CA GLY A 197 10.79 21.13 -5.94
C GLY A 197 10.85 21.57 -4.48
N HIS A 198 9.75 22.13 -3.98
CA HIS A 198 9.65 22.64 -2.61
C HIS A 198 8.71 21.78 -1.78
N PHE A 199 8.97 21.71 -0.48
CA PHE A 199 8.08 21.06 0.48
C PHE A 199 6.71 21.71 0.49
N VAL A 200 5.65 20.90 0.42
CA VAL A 200 4.25 21.33 0.45
C VAL A 200 3.64 21.05 1.82
N GLY A 201 3.91 19.89 2.39
CA GLY A 201 3.33 19.44 3.65
C GLY A 201 3.45 17.93 3.83
N GLY A 202 2.95 17.45 4.96
CA GLY A 202 2.65 16.03 5.17
C GLY A 202 1.37 15.63 4.43
N HIS A 203 1.34 14.40 3.93
CA HIS A 203 0.19 13.80 3.26
C HIS A 203 0.06 12.33 3.62
N ALA A 204 -1.17 11.82 3.65
CA ALA A 204 -1.47 10.43 3.95
C ALA A 204 -1.95 9.70 2.70
N THR A 205 -1.43 8.50 2.51
CA THR A 205 -1.80 7.57 1.44
C THR A 205 -1.85 6.15 2.02
N TYR A 206 -2.18 5.16 1.19
CA TYR A 206 -1.97 3.77 1.58
C TYR A 206 -1.16 3.00 0.54
N ALA A 207 -0.41 1.99 1.00
CA ALA A 207 0.25 1.03 0.13
C ALA A 207 -0.49 -0.31 0.14
N TYR A 208 -0.58 -0.89 -1.06
CA TYR A 208 -1.16 -2.21 -1.30
C TYR A 208 -0.13 -3.21 -1.82
N GLY A 209 1.09 -2.78 -2.16
CA GLY A 209 2.07 -3.69 -2.72
C GLY A 209 3.49 -3.14 -2.74
N TYR A 210 4.40 -4.02 -3.14
CA TYR A 210 5.74 -3.65 -3.57
C TYR A 210 6.16 -4.51 -4.77
N ASP A 211 7.13 -3.99 -5.52
CA ASP A 211 7.71 -4.65 -6.68
C ASP A 211 9.21 -4.33 -6.74
N ASP A 212 10.04 -5.29 -6.32
CA ASP A 212 11.51 -5.16 -6.34
C ASP A 212 12.07 -5.17 -7.78
N LEU A 213 11.30 -5.69 -8.73
CA LEU A 213 11.72 -5.86 -10.13
C LEU A 213 11.32 -4.68 -11.00
N LEU A 214 10.38 -3.85 -10.55
CA LEU A 214 9.96 -2.64 -11.24
C LEU A 214 11.14 -1.66 -11.33
N ARG A 215 11.45 -1.24 -12.57
CA ARG A 215 12.55 -0.32 -12.88
C ARG A 215 12.04 0.90 -13.63
N ASN A 216 12.29 2.07 -13.07
CA ASN A 216 12.20 3.36 -13.75
C ASN A 216 13.47 4.16 -13.42
N VAL A 217 13.39 5.30 -12.75
CA VAL A 217 14.56 6.06 -12.25
C VAL A 217 15.35 5.28 -11.20
N ARG A 218 14.69 4.38 -10.47
CA ARG A 218 15.27 3.46 -9.47
C ARG A 218 14.85 2.03 -9.78
N LEU A 219 15.42 1.08 -9.03
CA LEU A 219 14.96 -0.31 -8.96
C LEU A 219 14.24 -0.49 -7.63
N GLY A 220 13.04 -1.07 -7.65
CA GLY A 220 12.27 -1.35 -6.45
C GLY A 220 11.32 -0.22 -6.05
N TYR A 221 10.03 -0.54 -5.99
CA TYR A 221 8.98 0.43 -5.68
C TYR A 221 7.97 -0.10 -4.66
N ILE A 222 7.49 0.79 -3.80
CA ILE A 222 6.25 0.64 -3.03
C ILE A 222 5.11 1.12 -3.92
N LEU A 223 4.06 0.32 -4.02
CA LEU A 223 2.86 0.59 -4.80
C LEU A 223 1.77 1.10 -3.87
N GLY A 224 1.27 2.30 -4.16
CA GLY A 224 0.27 2.93 -3.31
C GLY A 224 -0.85 3.61 -4.09
N GLU A 225 -1.86 4.03 -3.34
CA GLU A 225 -3.02 4.75 -3.86
C GLU A 225 -3.18 6.06 -3.09
N ASN A 226 -3.44 7.11 -3.85
CA ASN A 226 -3.64 8.47 -3.38
C ASN A 226 -5.13 8.79 -3.27
N SER A 227 -5.46 9.93 -2.66
CA SER A 227 -6.83 10.41 -2.46
C SER A 227 -7.14 11.68 -3.26
N TRP A 228 -6.56 11.82 -4.47
CA TRP A 228 -6.76 12.97 -5.37
C TRP A 228 -7.55 12.59 -6.64
N GLY A 229 -8.37 11.54 -6.54
CA GLY A 229 -9.21 11.06 -7.63
C GLY A 229 -8.45 10.28 -8.72
N PRO A 230 -9.19 9.68 -9.67
CA PRO A 230 -8.62 8.85 -10.73
C PRO A 230 -7.82 9.65 -11.78
N GLY A 231 -8.02 10.97 -11.85
CA GLY A 231 -7.31 11.84 -12.81
C GLY A 231 -5.89 12.23 -12.38
N TRP A 232 -5.40 11.71 -11.26
CA TRP A 232 -4.04 11.95 -10.77
C TRP A 232 -3.23 10.66 -10.79
N GLY A 233 -1.97 10.75 -11.20
CA GLY A 233 -1.08 9.60 -11.31
C GLY A 233 -1.59 8.55 -12.29
N ASP A 234 -1.32 7.29 -12.01
CA ASP A 234 -1.83 6.15 -12.79
C ASP A 234 -3.17 5.67 -12.18
N ASP A 235 -4.28 6.24 -12.62
CA ASP A 235 -5.64 5.97 -12.10
C ASP A 235 -5.74 6.12 -10.56
N GLY A 236 -5.25 7.24 -10.05
CA GLY A 236 -5.20 7.53 -8.61
C GLY A 236 -4.08 6.80 -7.86
N THR A 237 -3.26 5.99 -8.55
CA THR A 237 -2.18 5.22 -7.94
C THR A 237 -0.81 5.81 -8.23
N TYR A 238 0.18 5.38 -7.45
CA TYR A 238 1.56 5.80 -7.58
C TYR A 238 2.54 4.66 -7.32
N GLN A 239 3.76 4.84 -7.82
CA GLN A 239 4.92 4.01 -7.52
C GLN A 239 5.97 4.89 -6.85
N MET A 240 6.28 4.59 -5.60
CA MET A 240 7.26 5.30 -4.78
C MET A 240 8.54 4.47 -4.68
N PRO A 241 9.72 4.97 -5.10
CA PRO A 241 10.99 4.30 -4.89
C PRO A 241 11.18 3.84 -3.45
N GLN A 242 11.60 2.58 -3.26
CA GLN A 242 11.86 2.03 -1.93
C GLN A 242 12.95 2.81 -1.17
N ASP A 243 13.84 3.51 -1.89
CA ASP A 243 14.84 4.43 -1.35
C ASP A 243 14.25 5.49 -0.40
N PHE A 244 12.96 5.84 -0.53
CA PHE A 244 12.31 6.79 0.37
C PHE A 244 12.22 6.27 1.82
N VAL A 245 12.32 4.95 2.03
CA VAL A 245 12.41 4.37 3.37
C VAL A 245 13.77 4.70 3.98
N GLY A 246 13.75 5.57 4.99
CA GLY A 246 14.96 6.05 5.65
C GLY A 246 15.62 7.28 4.99
N TYR A 247 15.11 7.74 3.85
CA TYR A 247 15.57 8.99 3.25
C TYR A 247 15.08 10.20 4.05
N THR A 248 16.01 11.08 4.44
CA THR A 248 15.71 12.32 5.16
C THR A 248 15.97 13.53 4.27
N ILE A 249 15.04 14.48 4.26
CA ILE A 249 15.25 15.80 3.64
C ILE A 249 15.69 16.82 4.69
N ASP A 250 16.23 17.95 4.22
CA ASP A 250 16.70 19.05 5.06
C ASP A 250 15.67 19.39 6.16
N LEU A 251 16.17 19.62 7.40
CA LEU A 251 15.48 19.58 8.70
C LEU A 251 15.52 18.23 9.45
N GLY A 252 16.14 17.19 8.88
CA GLY A 252 16.37 15.91 9.57
C GLY A 252 15.10 15.08 9.73
N MET A 253 14.07 15.34 8.93
CA MET A 253 12.80 14.61 8.94
C MET A 253 12.77 13.60 7.80
N ALA A 254 12.37 12.37 8.11
CA ALA A 254 12.22 11.30 7.13
C ALA A 254 11.09 11.62 6.13
N MET A 255 11.31 11.33 4.85
CA MET A 255 10.29 11.48 3.80
C MET A 255 9.07 10.62 4.10
N LEU A 256 9.28 9.38 4.54
CA LEU A 256 8.24 8.58 5.19
C LEU A 256 8.28 8.89 6.70
N MET A 257 7.32 9.69 7.17
CA MET A 257 7.22 10.12 8.56
C MET A 257 6.75 8.96 9.46
N GLU A 258 5.81 8.16 8.97
CA GLU A 258 5.29 7.00 9.67
C GLU A 258 4.64 6.00 8.70
N VAL A 259 4.75 4.73 9.04
CA VAL A 259 4.17 3.61 8.28
C VAL A 259 3.54 2.65 9.27
N TRP A 260 2.30 2.25 9.01
CA TRP A 260 1.53 1.39 9.90
C TRP A 260 0.91 0.23 9.13
N ALA A 261 1.16 -1.00 9.55
CA ALA A 261 0.43 -2.16 9.07
C ALA A 261 -0.96 -2.20 9.71
N VAL A 262 -1.98 -2.48 8.89
CA VAL A 262 -3.37 -2.61 9.33
C VAL A 262 -3.81 -4.06 9.21
N GLU A 263 -4.23 -4.67 10.31
CA GLU A 263 -4.72 -6.05 10.36
C GLU A 263 -6.24 -6.09 10.48
N PHE A 264 -6.89 -6.67 9.49
CA PHE A 264 -8.32 -6.96 9.50
C PHE A 264 -8.62 -8.37 10.02
N PRO A 265 -9.89 -8.69 10.33
CA PRO A 265 -10.27 -10.01 10.86
C PRO A 265 -10.11 -11.19 9.87
N MET A 266 -10.25 -10.96 8.57
CA MET A 266 -10.12 -12.01 7.55
C MET A 266 -8.86 -11.79 6.71
N ASP A 267 -8.31 -12.88 6.19
CA ASP A 267 -7.18 -12.83 5.27
C ASP A 267 -7.63 -12.35 3.90
N VAL A 268 -6.72 -11.67 3.20
CA VAL A 268 -6.89 -11.24 1.80
C VAL A 268 -5.87 -11.95 0.91
N PRO A 269 -6.21 -12.24 -0.35
CA PRO A 269 -5.25 -12.85 -1.27
C PRO A 269 -4.07 -11.92 -1.52
N VAL A 270 -2.86 -12.47 -1.60
CA VAL A 270 -1.64 -11.76 -1.98
C VAL A 270 -1.16 -12.33 -3.31
N VAL A 271 -1.03 -11.47 -4.32
CA VAL A 271 -0.43 -11.85 -5.60
C VAL A 271 1.08 -11.64 -5.52
N THR A 272 1.84 -12.72 -5.68
CA THR A 272 3.31 -12.69 -5.72
C THR A 272 3.84 -12.97 -7.11
N GLU A 273 5.14 -12.82 -7.34
CA GLU A 273 5.76 -13.30 -8.57
C GLU A 273 5.60 -14.81 -8.73
N ARG A 274 5.69 -15.28 -9.98
CA ARG A 274 5.90 -16.70 -10.30
C ARG A 274 7.37 -16.92 -10.57
N GLU A 275 7.99 -17.84 -9.84
CA GLU A 275 9.37 -18.26 -10.02
C GLU A 275 9.41 -19.66 -10.61
N VAL A 276 10.12 -19.81 -11.73
CA VAL A 276 10.36 -21.11 -12.37
C VAL A 276 11.85 -21.38 -12.33
N GLU A 277 12.26 -22.35 -11.52
CA GLU A 277 13.63 -22.85 -11.45
C GLU A 277 13.77 -24.09 -12.32
N MET A 278 14.74 -24.09 -13.22
CA MET A 278 15.01 -25.23 -14.11
C MET A 278 16.50 -25.53 -14.13
N THR A 279 16.83 -26.81 -14.03
CA THR A 279 18.22 -27.29 -14.15
C THR A 279 18.43 -27.89 -15.54
N VAL A 280 19.53 -27.52 -16.19
CA VAL A 280 19.87 -28.06 -17.52
C VAL A 280 20.05 -29.57 -17.43
N GLY A 281 19.37 -30.29 -18.32
CA GLY A 281 19.39 -31.76 -18.36
C GLY A 281 18.40 -32.45 -17.42
N GLU A 282 17.68 -31.71 -16.60
CA GLU A 282 16.71 -32.24 -15.63
C GLU A 282 15.28 -31.96 -16.11
N GLN A 283 14.39 -32.96 -15.98
CA GLN A 283 12.95 -32.82 -16.23
C GLN A 283 12.19 -32.40 -14.97
N GLU A 284 12.84 -32.43 -13.81
CA GLU A 284 12.31 -31.94 -12.55
C GLU A 284 12.60 -30.45 -12.44
N VAL A 285 11.55 -29.66 -12.28
CA VAL A 285 11.62 -28.20 -12.18
C VAL A 285 10.78 -27.73 -11.01
N TYR A 286 10.99 -26.50 -10.55
CA TYR A 286 10.28 -25.95 -9.41
C TYR A 286 9.48 -24.73 -9.82
N LEU A 287 8.17 -24.72 -9.55
CA LEU A 287 7.30 -23.55 -9.66
C LEU A 287 7.01 -23.06 -8.24
N ASN A 288 7.51 -21.88 -7.88
CA ASN A 288 7.38 -21.33 -6.52
C ASN A 288 7.85 -22.34 -5.43
N GLY A 289 8.92 -23.09 -5.71
CA GLY A 289 9.45 -24.13 -4.82
C GLY A 289 8.69 -25.47 -4.85
N GLU A 290 7.53 -25.56 -5.53
CA GLU A 290 6.81 -26.82 -5.73
C GLU A 290 7.39 -27.57 -6.93
N LYS A 291 7.73 -28.85 -6.72
CA LYS A 291 8.32 -29.70 -7.74
C LYS A 291 7.28 -30.14 -8.78
N ILE A 292 7.59 -29.91 -10.06
CA ILE A 292 6.80 -30.29 -11.22
C ILE A 292 7.70 -31.09 -12.19
N THR A 293 7.12 -32.06 -12.89
CA THR A 293 7.81 -32.77 -13.98
C THR A 293 7.36 -32.24 -15.33
N ILE A 294 8.30 -32.00 -16.23
CA ILE A 294 8.03 -31.50 -17.59
C ILE A 294 8.51 -32.49 -18.66
N ASP A 295 7.87 -32.44 -19.83
CA ASP A 295 8.12 -33.41 -20.90
C ASP A 295 9.52 -33.31 -21.53
N GLN A 296 10.16 -32.14 -21.45
CA GLN A 296 11.48 -31.87 -22.03
C GLN A 296 12.31 -31.03 -21.09
N SER A 297 13.52 -31.48 -20.76
CA SER A 297 14.48 -30.71 -19.96
C SER A 297 15.03 -29.52 -20.73
N PRO A 298 15.46 -28.43 -20.08
CA PRO A 298 16.31 -27.43 -20.70
C PRO A 298 17.62 -28.07 -21.19
N VAL A 299 18.12 -27.65 -22.35
CA VAL A 299 19.34 -28.20 -22.95
C VAL A 299 20.25 -27.10 -23.46
N VAL A 300 21.55 -27.35 -23.50
CA VAL A 300 22.49 -26.48 -24.22
C VAL A 300 22.61 -26.98 -25.65
N ASP A 301 22.22 -26.15 -26.61
CA ASP A 301 22.48 -26.42 -28.02
C ASP A 301 23.98 -26.31 -28.30
N LYS A 302 24.61 -27.43 -28.66
CA LYS A 302 26.06 -27.54 -28.88
C LYS A 302 26.55 -26.73 -30.08
N ASN A 303 25.68 -26.40 -31.03
CA ASN A 303 26.05 -25.65 -32.23
C ASN A 303 26.06 -24.14 -31.97
N THR A 304 25.10 -23.67 -31.16
CA THR A 304 24.91 -22.24 -30.89
C THR A 304 25.43 -21.81 -29.52
N TRP A 305 25.74 -22.76 -28.64
CA TRP A 305 26.08 -22.55 -27.23
C TRP A 305 25.01 -21.77 -26.46
N ARG A 306 23.76 -21.88 -26.90
CA ARG A 306 22.60 -21.27 -26.24
C ARG A 306 21.87 -22.29 -25.40
N THR A 307 21.40 -21.85 -24.24
CA THR A 307 20.45 -22.63 -23.44
C THR A 307 19.08 -22.54 -24.07
N MET A 308 18.54 -23.67 -24.50
CA MET A 308 17.19 -23.84 -25.01
C MET A 308 16.29 -24.30 -23.87
N VAL A 309 15.19 -23.56 -23.65
CA VAL A 309 14.21 -23.86 -22.62
C VAL A 309 12.88 -24.30 -23.24
N PRO A 310 12.14 -25.21 -22.59
CA PRO A 310 10.88 -25.74 -23.11
C PRO A 310 9.76 -24.70 -22.98
N ILE A 311 9.54 -23.93 -24.05
CA ILE A 311 8.62 -22.79 -24.06
C ILE A 311 7.17 -23.15 -23.68
N ARG A 312 6.72 -24.37 -24.00
CA ARG A 312 5.39 -24.87 -23.60
C ARG A 312 5.26 -24.92 -22.08
N ALA A 313 6.18 -25.61 -21.42
CA ALA A 313 6.17 -25.76 -19.97
C ALA A 313 6.21 -24.40 -19.28
N ILE A 314 7.08 -23.49 -19.74
CA ILE A 314 7.16 -22.13 -19.22
C ILE A 314 5.83 -21.39 -19.45
N GLY A 315 5.30 -21.38 -20.68
CA GLY A 315 4.04 -20.69 -20.97
C GLY A 315 2.89 -21.18 -20.08
N GLU A 316 2.72 -22.49 -19.96
CA GLU A 316 1.67 -23.11 -19.13
C GLU A 316 1.87 -22.83 -17.64
N MET A 317 3.10 -22.86 -17.12
CA MET A 317 3.43 -22.48 -15.74
C MET A 317 3.13 -21.02 -15.42
N PHE A 318 3.19 -20.14 -16.42
CA PHE A 318 2.78 -18.75 -16.31
C PHE A 318 1.29 -18.52 -16.64
N GLY A 319 0.52 -19.59 -16.89
CA GLY A 319 -0.94 -19.56 -17.09
C GLY A 319 -1.39 -19.34 -18.53
N PHE A 320 -0.49 -19.41 -19.51
CA PHE A 320 -0.82 -19.26 -20.92
C PHE A 320 -1.24 -20.59 -21.56
N ASP A 321 -2.17 -20.54 -22.52
CA ASP A 321 -2.48 -21.66 -23.42
C ASP A 321 -1.42 -21.70 -24.53
N VAL A 322 -0.66 -22.79 -24.61
CA VAL A 322 0.39 -22.98 -25.63
C VAL A 322 -0.02 -24.06 -26.63
N LYS A 323 -0.21 -23.65 -27.89
CA LYS A 323 -0.58 -24.56 -28.99
C LYS A 323 0.52 -24.62 -30.03
N TYR A 324 0.79 -25.84 -30.50
CA TYR A 324 1.68 -26.09 -31.63
C TYR A 324 0.86 -26.58 -32.82
N ASP A 325 1.00 -25.89 -33.94
CA ASP A 325 0.42 -26.31 -35.21
C ASP A 325 1.50 -27.00 -36.03
N GLU A 326 1.38 -28.32 -36.20
CA GLU A 326 2.38 -29.13 -36.90
C GLU A 326 2.51 -28.77 -38.39
N LYS A 327 1.40 -28.35 -39.03
CA LYS A 327 1.37 -28.07 -40.47
C LYS A 327 2.13 -26.79 -40.81
N THR A 328 1.97 -25.78 -39.97
CA THR A 328 2.58 -24.45 -40.15
C THR A 328 3.86 -24.28 -39.34
N LYS A 329 4.19 -25.25 -38.48
CA LYS A 329 5.29 -25.19 -37.50
C LYS A 329 5.21 -23.95 -36.61
N LYS A 330 3.99 -23.49 -36.32
CA LYS A 330 3.72 -22.26 -35.57
C LYS A 330 3.38 -22.58 -34.12
N ILE A 331 4.02 -21.86 -33.20
CA ILE A 331 3.63 -21.84 -31.79
C ILE A 331 2.71 -20.64 -31.57
N THR A 332 1.58 -20.87 -30.90
CA THR A 332 0.63 -19.82 -30.49
C THR A 332 0.53 -19.84 -28.97
N ILE A 333 0.77 -18.68 -28.34
CA ILE A 333 0.66 -18.48 -26.89
C ILE A 333 -0.46 -17.47 -26.67
N LYS A 334 -1.46 -17.82 -25.84
CA LYS A 334 -2.60 -16.97 -25.51
C LYS A 334 -2.77 -16.83 -24.01
N GLY A 335 -3.03 -15.62 -23.54
CA GLY A 335 -3.35 -15.26 -22.16
C GLY A 335 -4.60 -14.40 -22.11
#